data_AF-A0A354EKY2-F1
#
_entry.id   AF-A0A354EKY2-F1
#
_cell.length_a   1.000
_cell.length_b   1.000
_cell.length_c   1.000
_cell.angle_alpha   90.00
_cell.angle_beta   90.00
_cell.angle_gamma   90.00
#
_symmetry.space_group_name_H-M   'P 1'
#
loop_
_entity.id
_entity.type
_entity.pdbx_description
1 polymer ?
#
loop_
_entity_poly.entity_id
_entity_poly.type
_entity_poly.pdbx_seq_one_letter_code
_entity_poly.pdbx_strand_id
1 'polypeptide(L)'
;MAFNKQNPGVMSSTKKGLDIRDKEDLEIVNKFEKELESSMNKKTELFDGREITGFELYLHNKGLFRFSPQYPTGAVVMANVEAYRDAKDKYSALQDLWYKRDLAKKREQERLQTLAI
;
A
#
# COMPACT_ATOMS: atom_id res chain seq x y z
N MET A 1 -12.87 11.92 49.15
CA MET A 1 -13.56 11.39 47.95
C MET A 1 -12.56 11.39 46.80
N ALA A 2 -12.10 10.21 46.41
CA ALA A 2 -11.16 10.03 45.30
C ALA A 2 -11.93 9.91 43.99
N PHE A 3 -11.68 10.79 43.03
CA PHE A 3 -12.09 10.61 41.64
C PHE A 3 -10.83 10.39 40.79
N ASN A 4 -10.37 9.15 40.81
CA ASN A 4 -9.46 8.61 39.81
C ASN A 4 -10.35 8.00 38.70
N LYS A 5 -10.60 8.74 37.62
CA LYS A 5 -11.02 8.15 36.36
C LYS A 5 -9.88 8.31 35.39
N GLN A 6 -9.08 7.24 35.34
CA GLN A 6 -8.08 7.00 34.32
C GLN A 6 -8.70 7.28 32.95
N ASN A 7 -8.11 8.22 32.22
CA ASN A 7 -8.31 8.36 30.79
C ASN A 7 -7.94 7.01 30.15
N PRO A 8 -8.88 6.30 29.48
CA PRO A 8 -8.50 5.17 28.66
C PRO A 8 -7.59 5.70 27.56
N GLY A 9 -6.43 5.07 27.43
CA GLY A 9 -5.28 5.57 26.68
C GLY A 9 -5.67 6.19 25.34
N VAL A 10 -5.47 7.51 25.25
CA VAL A 10 -5.08 8.12 23.99
C VAL A 10 -3.66 7.62 23.76
N MET A 11 -3.54 6.40 23.23
CA MET A 11 -2.32 6.01 22.53
C MET A 11 -2.19 7.04 21.42
N SER A 12 -1.31 8.00 21.64
CA SER A 12 -0.76 8.85 20.61
C SER A 12 -0.05 7.94 19.62
N SER A 13 -0.82 7.35 18.72
CA SER A 13 -0.31 6.60 17.57
C SER A 13 0.25 7.65 16.62
N THR A 14 1.46 8.11 16.89
CA THR A 14 2.40 8.40 15.81
C THR A 14 2.56 7.08 15.07
N LYS A 15 1.63 6.77 14.15
CA LYS A 15 1.67 5.56 13.31
C LYS A 15 2.98 5.64 12.52
N LYS A 16 4.02 4.98 13.03
CA LYS A 16 5.07 4.42 12.19
C LYS A 16 4.33 3.53 11.19
N GLY A 17 4.64 3.68 9.90
CA GLY A 17 4.07 2.84 8.85
C GLY A 17 4.26 1.34 9.14
N LEU A 18 3.60 0.50 8.36
CA LEU A 18 3.62 -0.96 8.54
C LEU A 18 5.06 -1.50 8.44
N ASP A 19 5.50 -2.27 9.44
CA ASP A 19 6.80 -2.96 9.42
C ASP A 19 6.62 -4.41 9.01
N ILE A 20 7.01 -4.76 7.79
CA ILE A 20 6.90 -6.12 7.25
C ILE A 20 7.76 -7.19 7.97
N ARG A 21 8.53 -6.80 8.99
CA ARG A 21 9.18 -7.74 9.92
C ARG A 21 8.24 -8.21 11.02
N ASP A 22 7.22 -7.43 11.34
CA ASP A 22 6.14 -7.84 12.20
C ASP A 22 5.19 -8.77 11.46
N LYS A 23 4.71 -9.81 12.15
CA LYS A 23 3.88 -10.84 11.53
C LYS A 23 2.48 -10.32 11.20
N GLU A 24 1.90 -9.49 12.06
CA GLU A 24 0.55 -8.95 11.86
C GLU A 24 0.56 -7.95 10.70
N ASP A 25 1.54 -7.06 10.66
CA ASP A 25 1.73 -6.10 9.56
C ASP A 25 1.99 -6.83 8.24
N LEU A 26 2.79 -7.90 8.25
CA LEU A 26 3.02 -8.71 7.06
C LEU A 26 1.74 -9.39 6.57
N GLU A 27 0.87 -9.88 7.46
CA GLU A 27 -0.43 -10.43 7.07
C GLU A 27 -1.34 -9.37 6.45
N ILE A 28 -1.34 -8.15 7.00
CA ILE A 28 -2.08 -7.00 6.44
C ILE A 28 -1.60 -6.71 5.02
N VAL A 29 -0.28 -6.62 4.81
CA VAL A 29 0.33 -6.32 3.51
C VAL A 29 0.05 -7.44 2.50
N ASN A 30 0.13 -8.71 2.90
CA ASN A 30 -0.19 -9.84 2.01
C ASN A 30 -1.68 -9.89 1.62
N LYS A 31 -2.59 -9.55 2.54
CA LYS A 31 -4.02 -9.42 2.23
C LYS A 31 -4.25 -8.29 1.22
N PHE A 32 -3.56 -7.17 1.42
CA PHE A 32 -3.62 -6.02 0.53
C PHE A 32 -3.06 -6.32 -0.87
N GLU A 33 -1.97 -7.10 -0.97
CA GLU A 33 -1.42 -7.57 -2.24
C GLU A 33 -2.48 -8.33 -3.07
N LYS A 34 -3.20 -9.26 -2.44
CA LYS A 34 -4.29 -10.01 -3.09
C LYS A 34 -5.44 -9.12 -3.54
N GLU A 35 -5.77 -8.10 -2.73
CA GLU A 35 -6.81 -7.14 -3.09
C GLU A 35 -6.42 -6.31 -4.33
N LEU A 36 -5.15 -5.92 -4.40
CA LEU A 36 -4.58 -5.16 -5.52
C LEU A 36 -4.43 -5.95 -6.81
N GLU A 37 -4.27 -7.27 -6.73
CA GLU A 37 -4.00 -8.15 -7.88
C GLU A 37 -4.97 -7.92 -9.06
N SER A 38 -6.25 -7.74 -8.76
CA SER A 38 -7.30 -7.46 -9.74
C SER A 38 -7.13 -6.15 -10.52
N SER A 39 -6.38 -5.20 -9.95
CA SER A 39 -6.14 -3.87 -10.53
C SER A 39 -4.71 -3.73 -11.07
N MET A 40 -3.74 -4.48 -10.54
CA MET A 40 -2.33 -4.42 -10.92
C MET A 40 -2.06 -4.77 -12.39
N ASN A 41 -2.83 -5.72 -12.96
CA ASN A 41 -2.66 -6.14 -14.35
C ASN A 41 -3.49 -5.31 -15.35
N LYS A 42 -4.28 -4.35 -14.86
CA LYS A 42 -5.13 -3.54 -15.73
C LYS A 42 -4.36 -2.31 -16.18
N LYS A 43 -4.37 -2.09 -17.49
CA LYS A 43 -4.00 -0.81 -18.09
C LYS A 43 -5.27 -0.01 -18.31
N THR A 44 -5.29 1.22 -17.84
CA THR A 44 -6.40 2.14 -18.05
C THR A 44 -5.83 3.47 -18.47
N GLU A 45 -6.39 4.02 -19.53
CA GLU A 45 -6.03 5.32 -20.07
C GLU A 45 -7.09 6.34 -19.63
N LEU A 46 -6.63 7.50 -19.18
CA LEU A 46 -7.49 8.63 -18.83
C LEU A 46 -7.84 9.46 -20.07
N PHE A 47 -8.76 10.41 -19.90
CA PHE A 47 -9.22 11.30 -20.97
C PHE A 47 -8.12 12.20 -21.57
N ASP A 48 -6.99 12.37 -20.88
CA ASP A 48 -5.81 13.13 -21.35
C ASP A 48 -4.74 12.23 -21.99
N GLY A 49 -5.04 10.94 -22.19
CA GLY A 49 -4.10 9.95 -22.73
C GLY A 49 -3.10 9.42 -21.70
N ARG A 50 -3.23 9.80 -20.42
CA ARG A 50 -2.35 9.31 -19.36
C ARG A 50 -2.71 7.89 -18.97
N GLU A 51 -1.74 6.98 -19.02
CA GLU A 51 -1.87 5.66 -18.39
C GLU A 51 -1.78 5.80 -16.86
N ILE A 52 -2.72 5.20 -16.14
CA ILE A 52 -2.68 5.10 -14.69
C ILE A 52 -2.13 3.76 -14.22
N THR A 53 -1.43 3.79 -13.09
CA THR A 53 -0.94 2.59 -12.44
C THR A 53 -2.10 1.76 -11.87
N GLY A 54 -1.89 0.45 -11.70
CA GLY A 54 -2.88 -0.41 -11.07
C GLY A 54 -3.26 0.01 -9.64
N PHE A 55 -2.35 0.66 -8.91
CA PHE A 55 -2.64 1.23 -7.60
C PHE A 55 -3.51 2.49 -7.68
N GLU A 56 -3.27 3.37 -8.65
CA GLU A 56 -4.15 4.53 -8.89
C GLU A 56 -5.56 4.08 -9.29
N LEU A 57 -5.66 3.04 -10.14
CA LEU A 57 -6.93 2.43 -10.50
C LEU A 57 -7.64 1.81 -9.28
N TYR A 58 -6.90 1.16 -8.39
CA TYR A 58 -7.43 0.65 -7.13
C TYR A 58 -8.04 1.77 -6.27
N LEU A 59 -7.28 2.86 -6.05
CA LEU A 59 -7.75 4.00 -5.28
C LEU A 59 -8.99 4.64 -5.91
N HIS A 60 -9.03 4.67 -7.24
CA HIS A 60 -10.17 5.15 -8.01
C HIS A 60 -11.42 4.29 -7.79
N ASN A 61 -11.30 2.98 -7.95
CA ASN A 61 -12.40 2.04 -7.79
C ASN A 61 -12.95 2.00 -6.35
N LYS A 62 -12.09 2.31 -5.37
CA LYS A 62 -12.46 2.43 -3.95
C LYS A 62 -13.05 3.80 -3.59
N GLY A 63 -13.14 4.74 -4.54
CA GLY A 63 -13.64 6.08 -4.28
C GLY A 63 -12.75 6.89 -3.32
N LEU A 64 -11.46 6.55 -3.25
CA LEU A 64 -10.44 7.24 -2.44
C LEU A 64 -9.75 8.35 -3.24
N PHE A 65 -9.70 8.18 -4.55
CA PHE A 65 -9.06 9.09 -5.49
C PHE A 65 -9.95 9.24 -6.72
N ARG A 66 -10.06 10.42 -7.31
CA ARG A 66 -10.92 10.66 -8.48
C ARG A 66 -10.14 11.32 -9.60
N PHE A 67 -10.38 10.84 -10.82
CA PHE A 67 -9.90 11.47 -12.04
C PHE A 67 -11.07 12.19 -12.72
N SER A 68 -10.83 13.40 -13.19
CA SER A 68 -11.80 14.14 -14.02
C SER A 68 -11.06 15.14 -14.89
N PRO A 69 -11.65 15.67 -15.98
CA PRO A 69 -11.01 16.70 -16.81
C PRO A 69 -10.49 17.91 -16.04
N GLN A 70 -11.09 18.23 -14.89
CA GLN A 70 -10.67 19.32 -14.01
C GLN A 70 -9.49 18.92 -13.10
N TYR A 71 -9.31 17.64 -12.85
CA TYR A 71 -8.25 17.05 -12.03
C TYR A 71 -7.58 15.86 -12.77
N PRO A 72 -6.79 16.12 -13.83
CA PRO A 72 -6.12 15.07 -14.61
C PRO A 72 -5.03 14.33 -13.82
N THR A 73 -4.40 15.01 -12.87
CA THR A 73 -3.49 14.37 -11.91
C THR A 73 -4.23 13.58 -10.83
N GLY A 74 -5.55 13.72 -10.78
CA GLY A 74 -6.46 13.16 -9.79
C GLY A 74 -6.49 13.94 -8.47
N ALA A 75 -7.56 13.72 -7.69
CA ALA A 75 -7.82 14.38 -6.43
C ALA A 75 -8.23 13.37 -5.34
N VAL A 76 -7.71 13.57 -4.13
CA VAL A 76 -8.09 12.76 -2.96
C VAL A 76 -9.51 13.13 -2.55
N VAL A 77 -10.33 12.11 -2.28
CA VAL A 77 -11.67 12.30 -1.73
C VAL A 77 -11.54 12.58 -0.24
N MET A 78 -11.72 13.85 0.16
CA MET A 78 -11.50 14.31 1.54
C MET A 78 -12.32 13.52 2.58
N ALA A 79 -13.54 13.08 2.23
CA ALA A 79 -14.37 12.25 3.10
C ALA A 79 -13.71 10.89 3.46
N ASN A 80 -12.78 10.43 2.63
CA ASN A 80 -12.10 9.13 2.76
C ASN A 80 -10.58 9.29 2.96
N VAL A 81 -10.11 10.45 3.44
CA VAL A 81 -8.67 10.76 3.54
C VAL A 81 -7.89 9.77 4.41
N GLU A 82 -8.50 9.25 5.48
CA GLU A 82 -7.87 8.25 6.34
C GLU A 82 -7.68 6.91 5.61
N ALA A 83 -8.70 6.46 4.87
CA ALA A 83 -8.62 5.25 4.06
C ALA A 83 -7.62 5.41 2.90
N TYR A 84 -7.51 6.61 2.32
CA TYR A 84 -6.47 6.92 1.33
C TYR A 84 -5.07 6.80 1.95
N ARG A 85 -4.84 7.37 3.14
CA ARG A 85 -3.55 7.27 3.85
C ARG A 85 -3.20 5.83 4.19
N ASP A 86 -4.16 5.07 4.73
CA ASP A 86 -3.98 3.66 5.04
C ASP A 86 -3.64 2.82 3.80
N ALA A 87 -4.30 3.06 2.66
CA ALA A 87 -3.97 2.41 1.39
C ALA A 87 -2.56 2.77 0.90
N LYS A 88 -2.12 4.02 1.10
CA LYS A 88 -0.75 4.45 0.76
C LYS A 88 0.30 3.79 1.65
N ASP A 89 0.04 3.67 2.94
CA ASP A 89 0.95 3.00 3.89
C ASP A 89 1.10 1.52 3.54
N LYS A 90 -0.03 0.83 3.26
CA LYS A 90 -0.04 -0.56 2.79
C LYS A 90 0.71 -0.74 1.48
N TYR A 91 0.53 0.19 0.53
CA TYR A 91 1.23 0.13 -0.75
C TYR A 91 2.74 0.34 -0.60
N SER A 92 3.17 1.28 0.25
CA SER A 92 4.59 1.47 0.55
C SER A 92 5.22 0.21 1.13
N ALA A 93 4.57 -0.40 2.12
CA ALA A 93 5.06 -1.64 2.73
C ALA A 93 5.06 -2.82 1.74
N LEU A 94 4.10 -2.85 0.82
CA LEU A 94 4.06 -3.84 -0.26
C LEU A 94 5.22 -3.67 -1.24
N GLN A 95 5.59 -2.44 -1.60
CA GLN A 95 6.75 -2.17 -2.45
C GLN A 95 8.06 -2.66 -1.81
N ASP A 96 8.22 -2.43 -0.51
CA ASP A 96 9.37 -2.95 0.25
C ASP A 96 9.39 -4.49 0.26
N LEU A 97 8.23 -5.11 0.41
CA LEU A 97 8.09 -6.58 0.37
C LEU A 97 8.47 -7.13 -1.01
N TRP A 98 8.00 -6.51 -2.10
CA TRP A 98 8.37 -6.88 -3.46
C TRP A 98 9.87 -6.74 -3.71
N TYR A 99 10.47 -5.64 -3.26
CA TYR A 99 11.91 -5.43 -3.37
C TYR A 99 12.70 -6.52 -2.64
N LYS A 100 12.33 -6.87 -1.41
CA LYS A 100 12.98 -7.95 -0.65
C LYS A 100 12.83 -9.32 -1.33
N ARG A 101 11.65 -9.61 -1.89
CA ARG A 101 11.40 -10.85 -2.65
C ARG A 101 12.27 -10.92 -3.91
N ASP A 102 12.42 -9.83 -4.64
CA ASP A 102 13.29 -9.76 -5.83
C ASP A 102 14.77 -9.97 -5.47
N LEU A 103 15.23 -9.29 -4.40
CA LEU A 103 16.59 -9.45 -3.89
C LEU A 103 16.89 -10.90 -3.47
N ALA A 104 15.95 -11.55 -2.80
CA ALA A 104 16.09 -12.96 -2.40
C ALA A 104 16.18 -13.89 -3.61
N LYS A 105 15.39 -13.65 -4.66
CA LYS A 105 15.45 -14.43 -5.91
C LYS A 105 16.80 -14.28 -6.59
N LYS A 106 17.33 -13.05 -6.70
CA LYS A 106 18.65 -12.78 -7.28
C LYS A 106 19.77 -13.50 -6.52
N ARG A 107 19.77 -13.41 -5.19
CA ARG A 107 20.76 -14.10 -4.35
C ARG A 107 20.71 -15.62 -4.49
N GLU A 108 19.51 -16.21 -4.58
CA GLU A 108 19.40 -17.66 -4.78
C GLU A 108 19.88 -18.07 -6.18
N GLN A 109 19.58 -17.27 -7.21
CA GLN A 109 20.11 -17.51 -8.56
C GLN A 109 21.64 -17.46 -8.60
N GLU A 110 22.24 -16.46 -7.95
CA GLU A 110 23.70 -16.36 -7.80
C GLU A 110 24.27 -17.59 -7.07
N ARG A 111 23.64 -18.01 -5.96
CA ARG A 111 24.08 -19.20 -5.20
C ARG A 111 24.04 -20.47 -6.06
N LEU A 112 22.96 -20.68 -6.80
CA LEU A 112 22.82 -21.84 -7.68
C LEU A 112 23.85 -21.82 -8.83
N GLN A 113 24.16 -20.65 -9.38
CA GLN A 113 25.21 -20.50 -10.38
C GLN A 113 26.60 -20.82 -9.82
N THR A 114 26.90 -20.38 -8.58
CA THR A 114 28.20 -20.69 -7.94
C THR A 114 28.37 -22.16 -7.56
N LEU A 115 27.27 -22.88 -7.32
CA LEU A 115 27.29 -24.32 -7.02
C LEU A 115 27.32 -25.21 -8.28
N ALA A 116 27.11 -24.62 -9.47
CA ALA A 116 27.14 -25.30 -10.75
C ALA A 116 28.53 -25.29 -11.41
N ILE A 117 29.55 -24.73 -10.73
CA ILE A 117 30.97 -24.68 -11.12
C ILE A 117 31.74 -25.65 -10.22
#